data_AF-M3IGQ8-F1
#
_entry.id   AF-M3IGQ8-F1
#
_cell.length_a   1.000
_cell.length_b   1.000
_cell.length_c   1.000
_cell.angle_alpha   90.00
_cell.angle_beta   90.00
_cell.angle_gamma   90.00
#
_symmetry.space_group_name_H-M   'P 1'
#
loop_
_entity.id
_entity.type
_entity.pdbx_description
1 polymer ?
#
loop_
_entity_poly.entity_id
_entity_poly.type
_entity_poly.pdbx_seq_one_letter_code
_entity_poly.pdbx_strand_id
1 'polypeptide(L)'
;MKRTLRIFPAYYVFITFSWVASKLTLKIAEAKGLEKEAYYFSFKLSDAWGDFVFLGNYFPGINIHTWSLSIEEQFYLIFPLFCSLILFKMSSKYRQLLLWSLLLVPTISRVIVYMTTPLPLTPEYFNEIYFPFHTRFDSLVIGVIVMDLYMNQKGLINRLKTNPILYYLLLFYFFFLMYFALGKYKYGKFFYSYV
;
A
#
# COMPACT_ATOMS: atom_id res chain seq x y z
N MET A 1 -9.40 -17.47 -7.69
CA MET A 1 -10.45 -18.03 -6.78
C MET A 1 -9.98 -19.19 -5.91
N LYS A 2 -9.31 -20.26 -6.40
CA LYS A 2 -8.87 -21.39 -5.53
C LYS A 2 -7.87 -21.02 -4.42
N ARG A 3 -7.11 -19.93 -4.57
CA ARG A 3 -6.13 -19.45 -3.57
C ARG A 3 -6.81 -18.62 -2.46
N THR A 4 -7.72 -17.74 -2.82
CA THR A 4 -8.53 -16.91 -1.90
C THR A 4 -9.30 -17.76 -0.88
N LEU A 5 -9.95 -18.83 -1.35
CA LEU A 5 -10.71 -19.76 -0.50
C LEU A 5 -9.85 -20.60 0.47
N ARG A 6 -8.52 -20.63 0.30
CA ARG A 6 -7.60 -21.29 1.24
C ARG A 6 -7.11 -20.34 2.33
N ILE A 7 -6.94 -19.06 2.00
CA ILE A 7 -6.35 -18.06 2.90
C ILE A 7 -7.43 -17.47 3.81
N PHE A 8 -8.63 -17.24 3.28
CA PHE A 8 -9.71 -16.57 4.01
C PHE A 8 -10.15 -17.30 5.27
N PRO A 9 -10.34 -18.63 5.29
CA PRO A 9 -10.72 -19.32 6.52
C PRO A 9 -9.71 -19.11 7.64
N ALA A 10 -8.42 -19.25 7.33
CA ALA A 10 -7.34 -19.02 8.31
C ALA A 10 -7.26 -17.56 8.74
N TYR A 11 -7.45 -16.61 7.81
CA TYR A 11 -7.48 -15.18 8.10
C TYR A 11 -8.63 -14.81 9.07
N TYR A 12 -9.86 -15.26 8.77
CA TYR A 12 -11.02 -14.96 9.62
C TYR A 12 -10.89 -15.60 11.01
N VAL A 13 -10.36 -16.83 11.10
CA VAL A 13 -10.04 -17.47 12.38
C VAL A 13 -9.02 -16.64 13.16
N PHE A 14 -7.94 -16.19 12.50
CA PHE A 14 -6.90 -15.37 13.11
C PHE A 14 -7.42 -14.04 13.64
N ILE A 15 -8.13 -13.24 12.82
CA ILE A 15 -8.63 -11.93 13.27
C ILE A 15 -9.69 -12.08 14.36
N THR A 16 -10.52 -13.13 14.31
CA THR A 16 -11.51 -13.41 15.36
C THR A 16 -10.82 -13.77 16.68
N PHE A 17 -9.81 -14.65 16.62
CA PHE A 17 -9.02 -15.02 17.79
C PHE A 17 -8.30 -13.80 18.39
N SER A 18 -7.65 -12.99 17.54
CA SER A 18 -6.98 -11.75 17.94
C SER A 18 -7.94 -10.75 18.59
N TRP A 19 -9.14 -10.60 18.03
CA TRP A 19 -10.18 -9.73 18.59
C TRP A 19 -10.66 -10.21 19.97
N VAL A 20 -10.91 -11.52 20.15
CA VAL A 20 -11.28 -12.11 21.44
C VAL A 20 -10.15 -11.95 22.46
N ALA A 21 -8.91 -12.26 22.08
CA ALA A 21 -7.74 -12.09 22.94
C ALA A 21 -7.59 -10.63 23.38
N SER A 22 -7.79 -9.68 22.47
CA SER A 22 -7.70 -8.25 22.78
C SER A 22 -8.80 -7.79 23.74
N LYS A 23 -10.03 -8.33 23.63
CA LYS A 23 -11.10 -8.09 24.62
C LYS A 23 -10.74 -8.60 26.00
N LEU A 24 -10.13 -9.79 26.08
CA LEU A 24 -9.67 -10.35 27.34
C LEU A 24 -8.58 -9.47 27.96
N THR A 25 -7.60 -9.03 27.15
CA THR A 25 -6.53 -8.13 27.60
C THR A 25 -7.07 -6.79 28.09
N LEU A 26 -8.07 -6.21 27.40
CA LEU A 26 -8.75 -4.98 27.85
C LEU A 26 -9.35 -5.17 29.25
N LYS A 27 -10.13 -6.24 29.47
CA LYS A 27 -10.72 -6.53 30.78
C LYS A 27 -9.67 -6.72 31.88
N ILE A 28 -8.54 -7.37 31.56
CA ILE A 28 -7.44 -7.55 32.49
C ILE A 28 -6.77 -6.20 32.82
N ALA A 29 -6.59 -5.33 31.82
CA ALA A 29 -6.01 -4.01 32.01
C ALA A 29 -6.90 -3.12 32.90
N GLU A 30 -8.22 -3.11 32.63
CA GLU A 30 -9.21 -2.41 33.46
C GLU A 30 -9.20 -2.92 34.90
N ALA A 31 -9.22 -4.24 35.11
CA ALA A 31 -9.19 -4.84 36.44
C ALA A 31 -7.90 -4.55 37.23
N LYS A 32 -6.79 -4.30 36.53
CA LYS A 32 -5.49 -3.94 37.13
C LYS A 32 -5.28 -2.43 37.28
N GLY A 33 -6.24 -1.59 36.86
CA GLY A 33 -6.09 -0.13 36.88
C GLY A 33 -5.05 0.39 35.88
N LEU A 34 -4.77 -0.35 34.82
CA LEU A 34 -3.82 0.01 33.76
C LEU A 34 -4.51 0.90 32.72
N GLU A 35 -4.69 2.18 33.04
CA GLU A 35 -5.49 3.12 32.24
C GLU A 35 -4.98 3.29 30.79
N LYS A 36 -3.65 3.36 30.60
CA LYS A 36 -3.05 3.58 29.27
C LYS A 36 -3.28 2.38 28.35
N GLU A 37 -3.07 1.17 28.86
CA GLU A 37 -3.26 -0.09 28.16
C GLU A 37 -4.74 -0.30 27.87
N ALA A 38 -5.62 -0.05 28.83
CA ALA A 38 -7.06 -0.14 28.64
C ALA A 38 -7.54 0.84 27.55
N TYR A 39 -7.08 2.09 27.58
CA TYR A 39 -7.38 3.06 26.53
C TYR A 39 -6.88 2.59 25.15
N TYR A 40 -5.63 2.13 25.07
CA TYR A 40 -5.05 1.62 23.82
C TYR A 40 -5.86 0.47 23.22
N PHE A 41 -6.17 -0.55 24.02
CA PHE A 41 -6.94 -1.70 23.54
C PHE A 41 -8.37 -1.31 23.19
N SER A 42 -9.02 -0.45 24.00
CA SER A 42 -10.37 0.06 23.71
C SER A 42 -10.42 0.78 22.35
N PHE A 43 -9.48 1.69 22.10
CA PHE A 43 -9.37 2.40 20.83
C PHE A 43 -9.06 1.45 19.65
N LYS A 44 -8.15 0.50 19.82
CA LYS A 44 -7.87 -0.48 18.74
C LYS A 44 -9.01 -1.45 18.50
N LEU A 45 -9.81 -1.76 19.51
CA LEU A 45 -11.00 -2.59 19.37
C LEU A 45 -12.15 -1.86 18.67
N SER A 46 -12.28 -0.54 18.84
CA SER A 46 -13.31 0.23 18.14
C SER A 46 -13.11 0.24 16.63
N ASP A 47 -11.86 0.11 16.16
CA ASP A 47 -11.53 0.07 14.72
C ASP A 47 -11.38 -1.35 14.17
N ALA A 48 -11.38 -2.38 15.02
CA ALA A 48 -11.14 -3.76 14.61
C ALA A 48 -12.17 -4.32 13.61
N TRP A 49 -13.35 -3.70 13.47
CA TRP A 49 -14.33 -4.06 12.43
C TRP A 49 -13.76 -3.87 11.02
N GLY A 50 -12.83 -2.94 10.83
CA GLY A 50 -12.19 -2.66 9.55
C GLY A 50 -11.49 -3.89 8.97
N ASP A 51 -10.85 -4.70 9.81
CA ASP A 51 -10.19 -5.95 9.38
C ASP A 51 -11.19 -6.95 8.75
N PHE A 52 -12.40 -7.05 9.29
CA PHE A 52 -13.39 -8.03 8.81
C PHE A 52 -13.93 -7.71 7.41
N VAL A 53 -13.89 -6.44 7.01
CA VAL A 53 -14.41 -5.92 5.74
C VAL A 53 -13.31 -5.41 4.81
N PHE A 54 -12.04 -5.76 5.08
CA PHE A 54 -10.89 -5.32 4.29
C PHE A 54 -10.76 -3.79 4.20
N LEU A 55 -11.04 -3.09 5.29
CA LEU A 55 -10.82 -1.64 5.49
C LEU A 55 -9.80 -1.36 6.61
N GLY A 56 -9.05 -2.37 7.07
CA GLY A 56 -8.02 -2.23 8.12
C GLY A 56 -6.90 -1.26 7.76
N ASN A 57 -6.79 -0.89 6.48
CA ASN A 57 -5.86 0.13 5.98
C ASN A 57 -6.34 1.58 6.22
N TYR A 58 -7.62 1.79 6.56
CA TYR A 58 -8.20 3.09 6.96
C TYR A 58 -8.64 3.09 8.43
N PHE A 59 -9.11 1.94 8.94
CA PHE A 59 -9.52 1.74 10.33
C PHE A 59 -8.60 0.69 10.97
N PRO A 60 -7.37 1.08 11.38
CA PRO A 60 -6.36 0.14 11.82
C PRO A 60 -6.65 -0.37 13.24
N GLY A 61 -7.27 -1.55 13.31
CA GLY A 61 -7.49 -2.27 14.56
C GLY A 61 -6.20 -2.84 15.18
N ILE A 62 -6.35 -3.89 16.01
CA ILE A 62 -5.20 -4.59 16.62
C ILE A 62 -4.26 -5.19 15.56
N ASN A 63 -4.80 -5.69 14.45
CA ASN A 63 -4.00 -6.41 13.46
C ASN A 63 -3.40 -5.47 12.42
N ILE A 64 -2.59 -4.50 12.83
CA ILE A 64 -2.08 -3.45 11.93
C ILE A 64 -1.42 -3.97 10.64
N HIS A 65 -0.91 -5.19 10.63
CA HIS A 65 -0.23 -5.84 9.49
C HIS A 65 -1.20 -6.33 8.38
N THR A 66 -2.51 -6.34 8.61
CA THR A 66 -3.53 -6.79 7.62
C THR A 66 -3.84 -5.74 6.56
N TRP A 67 -3.29 -4.53 6.69
CA TRP A 67 -3.51 -3.42 5.77
C TRP A 67 -3.18 -3.77 4.32
N SER A 68 -2.08 -4.51 4.08
CA SER A 68 -1.66 -4.86 2.71
C SER A 68 -2.61 -5.86 2.07
N LEU A 69 -3.12 -6.82 2.86
CA LEU A 69 -4.14 -7.76 2.42
C LEU A 69 -5.44 -7.03 2.09
N SER A 70 -5.83 -6.03 2.90
CA SER A 70 -6.99 -5.18 2.62
C SER A 70 -6.88 -4.47 1.27
N ILE A 71 -5.70 -3.91 0.97
CA ILE A 71 -5.42 -3.27 -0.33
C ILE A 71 -5.51 -4.27 -1.49
N GLU A 72 -4.97 -5.48 -1.32
CA GLU A 72 -5.03 -6.52 -2.36
C GLU A 72 -6.48 -6.90 -2.68
N GLU A 73 -7.33 -7.11 -1.66
CA GLU A 73 -8.73 -7.47 -1.87
C GLU A 73 -9.55 -6.32 -2.46
N GLN A 74 -9.32 -5.07 -2.02
CA GLN A 74 -9.90 -3.88 -2.65
C GLN A 74 -9.53 -3.80 -4.13
N PHE A 75 -8.26 -4.06 -4.46
CA PHE A 75 -7.81 -4.09 -5.85
C PHE A 75 -8.48 -5.21 -6.65
N TYR A 76 -8.59 -6.43 -6.12
CA TYR A 76 -9.24 -7.53 -6.83
C TYR A 76 -10.74 -7.31 -7.07
N LEU A 77 -11.39 -6.49 -6.25
CA LEU A 77 -12.79 -6.09 -6.48
C LEU A 77 -12.89 -4.92 -7.47
N ILE A 78 -12.12 -3.86 -7.28
CA ILE A 78 -12.22 -2.62 -8.05
C ILE A 78 -11.63 -2.79 -9.45
N PHE A 79 -10.49 -3.46 -9.58
CA PHE A 79 -9.71 -3.49 -10.81
C PHE A 79 -10.42 -4.21 -11.96
N PRO A 80 -11.07 -5.38 -11.79
CA PRO A 80 -11.84 -6.01 -12.87
C PRO A 80 -13.01 -5.16 -13.37
N LEU A 81 -13.69 -4.45 -12.45
CA LEU A 81 -14.75 -3.50 -12.80
C LEU A 81 -14.18 -2.32 -13.58
N PHE A 82 -13.08 -1.75 -13.10
CA PHE A 82 -12.36 -0.68 -13.79
C PHE A 82 -11.92 -1.09 -15.21
N CYS A 83 -11.39 -2.31 -15.35
CA CYS A 83 -11.00 -2.86 -16.65
C CYS A 83 -12.18 -3.00 -17.61
N SER A 84 -13.26 -3.65 -17.15
CA SER A 84 -14.42 -3.94 -17.99
C SER A 84 -15.22 -2.70 -18.37
N LEU A 85 -15.36 -1.74 -17.45
CA LEU A 85 -16.14 -0.53 -17.68
C LEU A 85 -15.38 0.52 -18.49
N ILE A 86 -14.06 0.62 -18.31
CA ILE A 86 -13.23 1.70 -18.84
C ILE A 86 -12.13 1.15 -19.76
N LEU A 87 -11.14 0.43 -19.22
CA LEU A 87 -9.90 0.14 -19.96
C LEU A 87 -10.10 -0.68 -21.24
N PHE A 88 -11.00 -1.67 -21.23
CA PHE A 88 -11.25 -2.53 -22.40
C PHE A 88 -11.97 -1.82 -23.54
N LYS A 89 -12.60 -0.67 -23.27
CA LYS A 89 -13.27 0.15 -24.29
C LYS A 89 -12.32 1.16 -24.94
N MET A 90 -11.10 1.30 -24.43
CA MET A 90 -10.13 2.30 -24.87
C MET A 90 -9.09 1.70 -25.82
N SER A 91 -8.65 2.49 -26.81
CA SER A 91 -7.49 2.13 -27.62
C SER A 91 -6.21 2.13 -26.78
N SER A 92 -5.19 1.36 -27.20
CA SER A 92 -3.94 1.18 -26.42
C SER A 92 -3.26 2.49 -26.05
N LYS A 93 -3.30 3.52 -26.92
CA LYS A 93 -2.71 4.84 -26.65
C LYS A 93 -3.42 5.55 -25.49
N TYR A 94 -4.74 5.67 -25.54
CA TYR A 94 -5.49 6.36 -24.48
C TYR A 94 -5.51 5.57 -23.18
N ARG A 95 -5.50 4.23 -23.26
CA ARG A 95 -5.37 3.36 -22.09
C ARG A 95 -4.06 3.60 -21.34
N GLN A 96 -2.94 3.65 -22.06
CA GLN A 96 -1.64 3.97 -21.46
C GLN A 96 -1.63 5.37 -20.86
N LEU A 97 -2.14 6.38 -21.57
CA LEU A 97 -2.24 7.74 -21.04
C LEU A 97 -3.03 7.79 -19.72
N LEU A 98 -4.18 7.11 -19.66
CA LEU A 98 -4.99 7.01 -18.44
C LEU A 98 -4.21 6.32 -17.32
N LEU A 99 -3.60 5.16 -17.57
CA LEU A 99 -2.84 4.42 -16.55
C LEU A 99 -1.65 5.23 -16.01
N TRP A 100 -0.92 5.93 -16.86
CA TRP A 100 0.16 6.84 -16.43
C TRP A 100 -0.39 8.03 -15.62
N SER A 101 -1.55 8.57 -16.01
CA SER A 101 -2.20 9.65 -15.25
C SER A 101 -2.66 9.19 -13.85
N LEU A 102 -3.03 7.92 -13.67
CA LEU A 102 -3.41 7.38 -12.36
C LEU A 102 -2.24 7.40 -11.36
N LEU A 103 -0.99 7.34 -11.81
CA LEU A 103 0.19 7.47 -10.95
C LEU A 103 0.37 8.89 -10.38
N LEU A 104 -0.32 9.89 -10.94
CA LEU A 104 -0.33 11.23 -10.37
C LEU A 104 -1.11 11.26 -9.05
N VAL A 105 -2.18 10.47 -8.91
CA VAL A 105 -2.98 10.44 -7.67
C VAL A 105 -2.15 10.12 -6.42
N PRO A 106 -1.40 8.99 -6.35
CA PRO A 106 -0.58 8.67 -5.17
C PRO A 106 0.60 9.62 -5.01
N THR A 107 1.07 10.26 -6.08
CA THR A 107 2.16 11.24 -6.03
C THR A 107 1.67 12.55 -5.42
N ILE A 108 0.54 13.06 -5.91
CA ILE A 108 -0.09 14.30 -5.44
C ILE A 108 -0.55 14.13 -3.99
N SER A 109 -1.19 13.02 -3.63
CA SER A 109 -1.60 12.77 -2.25
C SER A 109 -0.40 12.75 -1.29
N ARG A 110 0.70 12.08 -1.66
CA ARG A 110 1.95 12.13 -0.86
C ARG A 110 2.52 13.53 -0.72
N VAL A 111 2.49 14.34 -1.79
CA VAL A 111 2.93 15.73 -1.73
C VAL A 111 2.04 16.56 -0.82
N ILE A 112 0.72 16.41 -0.92
CA ILE A 112 -0.23 17.11 -0.05
C ILE A 112 0.04 16.75 1.41
N VAL A 113 0.12 15.46 1.74
CA VAL A 113 0.40 15.02 3.11
C VAL A 113 1.75 15.56 3.60
N TYR A 114 2.78 15.53 2.77
CA TYR A 114 4.08 16.10 3.13
C TYR A 114 4.00 17.61 3.44
N MET A 115 3.16 18.36 2.74
CA MET A 115 3.00 19.80 2.95
C MET A 115 2.11 20.14 4.13
N THR A 116 1.16 19.27 4.49
CA THR A 116 0.19 19.52 5.57
C THR A 116 0.61 18.93 6.93
N THR A 117 1.52 17.95 6.94
CA THR A 117 1.91 17.25 8.16
C THR A 117 3.15 17.92 8.80
N PRO A 118 3.05 18.44 10.04
CA PRO A 118 4.12 19.21 10.68
C PRO A 118 5.41 18.45 10.98
N LEU A 119 5.36 17.11 11.06
CA LEU A 119 6.51 16.25 11.41
C LEU A 119 6.48 14.94 10.62
N PRO A 120 7.33 14.76 9.58
CA PRO A 120 7.33 13.56 8.73
C PRO A 120 7.89 12.28 9.39
N LEU A 121 8.12 12.27 10.71
CA LEU A 121 8.79 11.19 11.45
C LEU A 121 7.97 10.64 12.64
N THR A 122 6.73 11.09 12.83
CA THR A 122 5.83 10.55 13.86
C THR A 122 5.04 9.33 13.34
N PRO A 123 4.43 8.51 14.24
CA PRO A 123 3.52 7.42 13.85
C PRO A 123 2.40 7.84 12.88
N GLU A 124 2.07 9.13 12.83
CA GLU A 124 1.11 9.74 11.91
C GLU A 124 1.53 9.56 10.45
N TYR A 125 2.83 9.55 10.13
CA TYR A 125 3.32 9.30 8.77
C TYR A 125 2.83 7.95 8.21
N PHE A 126 2.77 6.91 9.03
CA PHE A 126 2.32 5.59 8.61
C PHE A 126 0.81 5.56 8.32
N ASN A 127 0.01 6.23 9.15
CA ASN A 127 -1.44 6.30 8.99
C ASN A 127 -1.85 7.16 7.79
N GLU A 128 -1.08 8.21 7.45
CA GLU A 128 -1.43 9.14 6.39
C GLU A 128 -0.86 8.75 5.01
N ILE A 129 0.31 8.10 4.96
CA ILE A 129 0.97 7.76 3.69
C ILE A 129 1.09 6.26 3.45
N TYR A 130 1.39 5.47 4.48
CA TYR A 130 1.80 4.08 4.27
C TYR A 130 0.63 3.11 4.14
N PHE A 131 -0.42 3.28 4.95
CA PHE A 131 -1.60 2.41 4.95
C PHE A 131 -2.69 2.81 3.94
N PRO A 132 -3.01 4.09 3.69
CA PRO A 132 -4.13 4.44 2.83
C PRO A 132 -3.97 3.90 1.40
N PHE A 133 -5.06 3.39 0.83
CA PHE A 133 -5.02 2.81 -0.53
C PHE A 133 -4.58 3.87 -1.56
N HIS A 134 -5.09 5.09 -1.44
CA HIS A 134 -4.90 6.17 -2.42
C HIS A 134 -3.47 6.74 -2.49
N THR A 135 -2.63 6.47 -1.49
CA THR A 135 -1.20 6.84 -1.49
C THR A 135 -0.30 5.68 -1.92
N ARG A 136 -0.82 4.44 -1.91
CA ARG A 136 -0.02 3.21 -1.99
C ARG A 136 -0.32 2.28 -3.18
N PHE A 137 -1.36 2.58 -3.95
CA PHE A 137 -1.73 1.78 -5.13
C PHE A 137 -0.81 1.99 -6.36
N ASP A 138 0.24 2.83 -6.25
CA ASP A 138 1.21 3.10 -7.32
C ASP A 138 1.90 1.82 -7.82
N SER A 139 2.34 0.97 -6.90
CA SER A 139 2.95 -0.33 -7.21
C SER A 139 2.02 -1.25 -8.02
N LEU A 140 0.72 -1.27 -7.70
CA LEU A 140 -0.29 -2.05 -8.41
C LEU A 140 -0.49 -1.50 -9.83
N VAL A 141 -0.62 -0.18 -9.98
CA VAL A 141 -0.79 0.48 -11.28
C VAL A 141 0.43 0.28 -12.17
N ILE A 142 1.65 0.34 -11.63
CA ILE A 142 2.87 0.03 -12.39
C ILE A 142 2.81 -1.40 -12.93
N GLY A 143 2.39 -2.37 -12.12
CA GLY A 143 2.20 -3.75 -12.58
C GLY A 143 1.20 -3.86 -13.74
N VAL A 144 0.10 -3.12 -13.67
CA VAL A 144 -0.91 -3.04 -14.74
C VAL A 144 -0.35 -2.41 -16.02
N ILE A 145 0.39 -1.31 -15.90
CA ILE A 145 1.05 -0.64 -17.04
C ILE A 145 2.00 -1.61 -17.73
N VAL A 146 2.86 -2.29 -16.97
CA VAL A 146 3.83 -3.24 -17.49
C VAL A 146 3.13 -4.41 -18.19
N MET A 147 2.07 -4.96 -17.59
CA MET A 147 1.26 -6.01 -18.21
C MET A 147 0.64 -5.55 -19.54
N ASP A 148 0.04 -4.36 -19.57
CA ASP A 148 -0.61 -3.84 -20.76
C ASP A 148 0.40 -3.55 -21.89
N LEU A 149 1.57 -2.98 -21.55
CA LEU A 149 2.68 -2.79 -22.50
C LEU A 149 3.19 -4.14 -23.02
N TYR A 150 3.34 -5.13 -22.14
CA TYR A 150 3.83 -6.45 -22.52
C TYR A 150 2.90 -7.15 -23.51
N MET A 151 1.58 -7.05 -23.31
CA MET A 151 0.58 -7.67 -24.17
C MET A 151 0.36 -6.91 -25.48
N ASN A 152 0.33 -5.58 -25.44
CA ASN A 152 -0.12 -4.75 -26.57
C ASN A 152 1.02 -4.06 -27.34
N GLN A 153 2.21 -3.92 -26.76
CA GLN A 153 3.35 -3.22 -27.37
C GLN A 153 4.50 -4.17 -27.70
N LYS A 154 4.21 -5.23 -28.47
CA LYS A 154 5.18 -6.27 -28.86
C LYS A 154 6.47 -5.71 -29.47
N GLY A 155 6.39 -4.61 -30.23
CA GLY A 155 7.55 -3.95 -30.83
C GLY A 155 8.48 -3.25 -29.82
N LEU A 156 7.97 -2.73 -28.71
CA LEU A 156 8.78 -2.19 -27.61
C LEU A 156 9.49 -3.34 -26.88
N ILE A 157 8.75 -4.39 -26.54
CA ILE A 157 9.27 -5.56 -25.83
C ILE A 157 10.34 -6.29 -26.65
N ASN A 158 10.11 -6.47 -27.96
CA ASN A 158 11.11 -7.08 -28.83
C ASN A 158 12.39 -6.26 -28.86
N ARG A 159 12.30 -4.92 -28.97
CA ARG A 159 13.48 -4.04 -28.90
C ARG A 159 14.26 -4.18 -27.58
N LEU A 160 13.55 -4.29 -26.44
CA LEU A 160 14.17 -4.51 -25.14
C LEU A 160 14.85 -5.89 -25.04
N LYS A 161 14.27 -6.93 -25.66
CA LYS A 161 14.86 -8.28 -25.68
C LYS A 161 16.07 -8.38 -26.61
N THR A 162 16.03 -7.70 -27.76
CA THR A 162 17.10 -7.78 -28.78
C THR A 162 18.26 -6.84 -28.49
N ASN A 163 18.06 -5.78 -27.71
CA ASN A 163 19.11 -4.80 -27.42
C ASN A 163 19.60 -4.92 -25.96
N PRO A 164 20.64 -5.73 -25.69
CA PRO A 164 21.14 -5.94 -24.33
C PRO A 164 21.66 -4.65 -23.69
N ILE A 165 22.17 -3.70 -24.48
CA ILE A 165 22.70 -2.42 -23.99
C ILE A 165 21.59 -1.60 -23.33
N LEU A 166 20.42 -1.51 -23.98
CA LEU A 166 19.27 -0.78 -23.44
C LEU A 166 18.79 -1.38 -22.11
N TYR A 167 18.79 -2.70 -22.00
CA TYR A 167 18.45 -3.41 -20.77
C TYR A 167 19.43 -3.08 -19.63
N TYR A 168 20.74 -3.17 -19.87
CA TYR A 168 21.75 -2.85 -18.86
C TYR A 168 21.74 -1.37 -18.46
N LEU A 169 21.46 -0.46 -19.39
CA LEU A 169 21.30 0.97 -19.09
C LEU A 169 20.12 1.24 -18.16
N LEU A 170 18.97 0.59 -18.40
CA LEU A 170 17.79 0.71 -17.52
C LEU A 170 18.06 0.14 -16.12
N LEU A 171 18.74 -1.00 -16.03
CA LEU A 171 19.17 -1.58 -14.76
C LEU A 171 20.13 -0.64 -14.02
N PHE A 172 21.15 -0.13 -14.71
CA PHE A 172 22.09 0.81 -14.13
C PHE A 172 21.38 2.06 -13.60
N TYR A 173 20.47 2.63 -14.39
CA TYR A 173 19.67 3.78 -13.98
C TYR A 173 18.83 3.49 -12.73
N PHE A 174 18.20 2.32 -12.65
CA PHE A 174 17.45 1.89 -11.47
C PHE A 174 18.33 1.82 -10.21
N PHE A 175 19.48 1.14 -10.29
CA PHE A 175 20.41 1.03 -9.17
C PHE A 175 21.02 2.39 -8.78
N PHE A 176 21.29 3.25 -9.76
CA PHE A 176 21.76 4.61 -9.54
C PHE A 176 20.73 5.44 -8.76
N LEU A 177 19.45 5.42 -9.18
CA LEU A 177 18.38 6.09 -8.44
C LEU A 177 18.22 5.56 -7.02
N MET A 178 18.28 4.23 -6.85
CA MET A 178 18.18 3.60 -5.54
C MET A 178 19.34 4.02 -4.63
N TYR A 179 20.57 4.01 -5.14
CA TYR A 179 21.76 4.48 -4.41
C TYR A 179 21.62 5.93 -3.98
N PHE A 180 21.16 6.81 -4.88
CA PHE A 180 20.97 8.23 -4.58
C PHE A 180 19.86 8.47 -3.53
N ALA A 181 18.75 7.74 -3.63
CA ALA A 181 17.67 7.80 -2.65
C ALA A 181 18.13 7.36 -1.25
N LEU A 182 18.90 6.27 -1.16
CA LEU A 182 19.47 5.77 0.09
C LEU A 182 20.55 6.70 0.65
N GLY A 183 21.35 7.32 -0.23
CA GLY A 183 22.36 8.30 0.14
C GLY A 183 21.75 9.51 0.87
N LYS A 184 20.70 10.11 0.31
CA LYS A 184 20.00 11.25 0.94
C LYS A 184 19.42 10.91 2.31
N TYR A 185 18.91 9.69 2.51
CA TYR A 185 18.39 9.27 3.82
C TYR A 185 19.48 9.24 4.90
N LYS A 186 20.71 8.85 4.55
CA LYS A 186 21.83 8.78 5.50
C LYS A 186 22.34 10.17 5.92
N TYR A 187 22.35 11.14 4.99
CA TYR A 187 22.72 12.53 5.27
C TYR A 187 21.61 13.34 5.95
N GLY A 188 20.34 13.01 5.72
CA GLY A 188 19.20 13.64 6.42
C GLY A 188 19.24 13.45 7.94
N LYS A 189 19.61 12.25 8.43
CA LYS A 189 19.81 12.02 9.87
C LYS A 189 20.92 12.89 10.49
N PHE A 190 21.93 13.29 9.72
CA PHE A 190 23.02 14.12 10.21
C PHE A 190 22.60 15.58 10.45
N PHE A 191 21.58 16.07 9.73
CA PHE A 191 21.05 17.42 9.90
C PHE A 191 20.06 17.57 11.06
N TYR A 192 19.40 16.48 11.48
CA TYR A 192 18.41 16.49 12.58
C TYR A 192 18.98 16.05 13.95
N SER A 193 20.29 15.81 14.07
CA SER A 193 20.92 15.46 15.36
C SER A 193 21.50 16.69 16.11
N TYR A 194 21.29 17.90 15.59
CA TYR A 194 21.80 19.16 16.14
C TYR A 194 20.70 20.23 16.35
N VAL A 195 19.44 19.81 16.52
CA VAL A 195 18.33 20.62 17.02
C VAL A 195 17.60 19.81 18.08
#